data_AF-A0A7C3UJN5-F1
#
_entry.id   AF-A0A7C3UJN5-F1
#
_cell.length_a   1.000
_cell.length_b   1.000
_cell.length_c   1.000
_cell.angle_alpha   90.00
_cell.angle_beta   90.00
_cell.angle_gamma   90.00
#
_symmetry.space_group_name_H-M   'P 1'
#
loop_
_entity.id
_entity.type
_entity.pdbx_description
1 polymer ?
#
loop_
_entity_poly.entity_id
_entity_poly.type
_entity_poly.pdbx_seq_one_letter_code
_entity_poly.pdbx_strand_id
1 'polypeptide(L)'
;MRKLEEKIKKLEKQIEELKNQSPKEKMEEWFKLLLDGLEIEINDNKPNSVFYKKDGNIIFELYQYPEKKYFYCNYKLVWSVFERKCKLNYDEIQAFIKNMVEQHLKLGVVTPTLPDPPGFIGGN
;
A
#
# COMPACT_ATOMS: atom_id res chain seq x y z
N MET A 1 9.96 31.94 -27.91
CA MET A 1 8.51 31.98 -27.63
C MET A 1 7.81 30.68 -28.05
N ARG A 2 7.87 30.22 -29.31
CA ARG A 2 7.19 29.00 -29.79
C ARG A 2 7.36 27.73 -28.93
N LYS A 3 8.60 27.41 -28.51
CA LYS A 3 8.88 26.25 -27.62
C LYS A 3 8.26 26.36 -26.22
N LEU A 4 8.00 27.58 -25.74
CA LEU A 4 7.39 27.82 -24.44
C LEU A 4 5.87 27.63 -24.51
N GLU A 5 5.25 28.14 -25.57
CA GLU A 5 3.81 27.97 -25.85
C GLU A 5 3.44 26.49 -26.01
N GLU A 6 4.27 25.71 -26.71
CA GLU A 6 4.08 24.26 -26.84
C GLU A 6 4.17 23.53 -25.49
N LYS A 7 5.10 23.95 -24.61
CA LYS A 7 5.21 23.39 -23.25
C LYS A 7 3.99 23.73 -22.41
N ILE A 8 3.50 24.97 -22.47
CA ILE A 8 2.30 25.40 -21.74
C ILE A 8 1.10 24.57 -22.19
N LYS A 9 0.87 24.45 -23.50
CA LYS A 9 -0.24 23.66 -24.05
C LYS A 9 -0.18 22.19 -23.64
N LYS A 10 1.02 21.61 -23.56
CA LYS A 10 1.21 20.23 -23.07
C LYS A 10 0.86 20.09 -21.59
N LEU A 11 1.28 21.05 -20.76
CA LEU A 11 0.98 21.05 -19.32
C LEU A 11 -0.51 21.24 -19.06
N GLU A 12 -1.17 22.14 -19.79
CA GLU A 12 -2.62 22.36 -19.68
C GLU A 12 -3.41 21.09 -19.99
N LYS A 13 -3.01 20.36 -21.04
CA LYS A 13 -3.62 19.08 -21.39
C LYS A 13 -3.44 18.04 -20.27
N GLN A 14 -2.25 17.94 -19.69
CA GLN A 14 -1.97 17.02 -18.58
C GLN A 14 -2.78 17.37 -17.32
N ILE A 15 -2.93 18.65 -17.00
CA ILE A 15 -3.76 19.10 -15.88
C ILE A 15 -5.23 18.72 -16.09
N GLU A 16 -5.73 18.85 -17.32
CA GLU A 16 -7.11 18.50 -17.65
C GLU A 16 -7.35 16.98 -17.57
N GLU A 17 -6.40 16.17 -18.03
CA GLU A 17 -6.44 14.71 -17.87
C GLU A 17 -6.45 14.30 -16.38
N LEU A 18 -5.61 14.92 -15.55
CA LEU A 18 -5.55 14.66 -14.10
C LEU A 18 -6.86 15.05 -13.38
N LYS A 19 -7.50 16.14 -13.80
CA LYS A 19 -8.81 16.55 -13.24
C LYS A 19 -9.88 15.51 -13.53
N ASN A 20 -9.89 15.00 -14.76
CA ASN A 20 -10.91 14.07 -15.26
C ASN A 20 -10.68 12.60 -14.84
N GLN A 21 -9.56 12.27 -14.18
CA GLN A 21 -9.36 10.96 -13.56
C GLN A 21 -10.48 10.63 -12.57
N SER A 22 -10.91 9.37 -12.63
CA SER A 22 -11.84 8.80 -11.67
C SER A 22 -11.24 8.77 -10.26
N PRO A 23 -12.08 8.73 -9.20
CA PRO A 23 -11.60 8.56 -7.83
C PRO A 23 -10.70 7.34 -7.65
N LYS A 24 -11.00 6.24 -8.36
CA LYS A 24 -10.22 5.01 -8.32
C LYS A 24 -8.80 5.21 -8.85
N GLU A 25 -8.66 5.84 -10.02
CA GLU A 25 -7.33 6.11 -10.61
C GLU A 25 -6.47 7.00 -9.71
N LYS A 26 -7.07 8.02 -9.09
CA LYS A 26 -6.39 8.89 -8.13
C LYS A 26 -5.89 8.13 -6.90
N MET A 27 -6.69 7.18 -6.39
CA MET A 27 -6.28 6.31 -5.27
C MET A 27 -5.12 5.39 -5.66
N GLU A 28 -5.19 4.77 -6.85
CA GLU A 28 -4.13 3.89 -7.34
C GLU A 28 -2.82 4.66 -7.56
N GLU A 29 -2.89 5.85 -8.15
CA GLU A 29 -1.73 6.71 -8.37
C GLU A 29 -1.10 7.16 -7.03
N TRP A 30 -1.92 7.58 -6.06
CA TRP A 30 -1.43 7.91 -4.73
C TRP A 30 -0.73 6.71 -4.07
N PHE A 31 -1.29 5.50 -4.18
CA PHE A 31 -0.66 4.32 -3.60
C PHE A 31 0.65 3.97 -4.33
N LYS A 32 0.74 4.12 -5.65
CA LYS A 32 2.00 3.93 -6.40
C LYS A 32 3.07 4.91 -5.92
N LEU A 33 2.71 6.18 -5.70
CA LEU A 33 3.62 7.18 -5.13
C LEU A 33 4.03 6.86 -3.68
N LEU A 34 3.16 6.22 -2.90
CA LEU A 34 3.53 5.72 -1.58
C LEU A 34 4.61 4.64 -1.67
N LEU A 35 4.49 3.71 -2.62
CA LEU A 35 5.46 2.64 -2.85
C LEU A 35 6.78 3.12 -3.48
N ASP A 36 6.77 4.25 -4.18
CA ASP A 36 7.99 4.83 -4.73
C ASP A 36 8.96 5.26 -3.61
N GLY A 37 10.23 4.86 -3.71
CA GLY A 37 11.22 5.11 -2.66
C GLY A 37 11.00 4.35 -1.34
N LEU A 38 10.19 3.28 -1.35
CA LEU A 38 9.98 2.41 -0.20
C LEU A 38 11.24 1.57 0.08
N GLU A 39 11.77 1.66 1.30
CA GLU A 39 12.93 0.92 1.77
C GLU A 39 12.51 -0.40 2.43
N ILE A 40 13.23 -1.48 2.18
CA ILE A 40 12.97 -2.79 2.79
C ILE A 40 14.01 -3.02 3.89
N GLU A 41 13.54 -3.29 5.10
CA GLU A 41 14.39 -3.64 6.24
C GLU A 41 14.00 -5.01 6.81
N ILE A 42 14.99 -5.87 6.95
CA ILE A 42 14.90 -7.14 7.67
C ILE A 42 15.74 -6.97 8.94
N ASN A 43 15.14 -7.28 10.10
CA ASN A 43 15.80 -7.09 11.39
C ASN A 43 16.10 -8.44 12.02
N ASP A 44 17.36 -8.69 12.36
CA ASP A 44 17.80 -9.96 12.97
C ASP A 44 17.11 -10.25 14.31
N ASN A 45 16.65 -9.22 15.04
CA ASN A 45 15.89 -9.36 16.28
C ASN A 45 14.39 -9.65 16.04
N LYS A 46 13.93 -9.49 14.79
CA LYS A 46 12.57 -9.79 14.35
C LYS A 46 12.63 -10.54 13.02
N PRO A 47 13.18 -11.77 13.01
CA PRO A 47 13.44 -12.52 11.78
C PRO A 47 12.16 -12.88 11.01
N ASN A 48 11.02 -12.83 11.70
CA ASN A 48 9.69 -13.06 11.14
C ASN A 48 9.07 -11.81 10.51
N SER A 49 9.70 -10.64 10.59
CA SER A 49 9.16 -9.38 10.07
C SER A 49 10.01 -8.86 8.91
N VAL A 50 9.34 -8.49 7.83
CA VAL A 50 9.89 -7.62 6.79
C VAL A 50 9.19 -6.26 6.89
N PHE A 51 9.96 -5.22 7.17
CA PHE A 51 9.45 -3.86 7.30
C PHE A 51 9.62 -3.10 5.99
N TYR A 52 8.56 -2.44 5.56
CA TYR A 52 8.56 -1.53 4.44
C TYR A 52 8.48 -0.11 4.97
N LYS A 53 9.57 0.64 4.83
CA LYS A 53 9.75 1.97 5.41
C LYS A 53 9.76 3.06 4.34
N LYS A 54 9.36 4.26 4.74
CA LYS A 54 9.49 5.47 3.93
C LYS A 54 9.73 6.65 4.86
N ASP A 55 10.76 7.43 4.59
CA ASP A 55 11.16 8.59 5.40
C ASP A 55 11.31 8.24 6.89
N GLY A 56 11.91 7.08 7.19
CA GLY A 56 12.10 6.57 8.56
C GLY A 56 10.85 5.99 9.24
N ASN A 57 9.68 6.01 8.60
CA ASN A 57 8.44 5.48 9.15
C ASN A 57 8.14 4.08 8.60
N ILE A 58 7.62 3.17 9.44
CA ILE A 58 7.08 1.88 8.99
C ILE A 58 5.72 2.11 8.33
N ILE A 59 5.64 1.84 7.04
CA ILE A 59 4.43 1.93 6.22
C ILE A 59 3.67 0.61 6.23
N PHE A 60 4.40 -0.49 6.02
CA PHE A 60 3.87 -1.84 6.09
C PHE A 60 4.82 -2.76 6.87
N GLU A 61 4.26 -3.81 7.46
CA GLU A 61 5.02 -4.93 8.01
C GLU A 61 4.41 -6.22 7.47
N LEU A 62 5.23 -7.01 6.78
CA LEU A 62 4.90 -8.38 6.48
C LEU A 62 5.45 -9.25 7.62
N TYR A 63 4.55 -9.75 8.45
CA TYR A 63 4.88 -10.66 9.54
C TYR A 63 4.56 -12.10 9.12
N GLN A 64 5.55 -12.97 9.18
CA GLN A 64 5.44 -14.39 8.88
C GLN A 64 5.49 -15.19 10.18
N TYR A 65 4.36 -15.79 10.52
CA TYR A 65 4.26 -16.86 11.51
C TYR A 65 4.30 -18.21 10.76
N PRO A 66 4.75 -19.33 11.37
CA PRO A 66 4.98 -20.60 10.68
C PRO A 66 3.89 -21.04 9.68
N GLU A 67 2.61 -20.79 9.98
CA GLU A 67 1.47 -21.17 9.12
C GLU A 67 0.65 -19.98 8.58
N LYS A 68 0.97 -18.75 8.99
CA LYS A 68 0.16 -17.57 8.70
C LYS A 68 1.02 -16.37 8.33
N LYS A 69 0.57 -15.60 7.35
CA LYS A 69 1.19 -14.33 6.96
C LYS A 69 0.22 -13.20 7.24
N TYR A 70 0.72 -12.18 7.93
CA TYR A 70 -0.03 -10.98 8.25
C TYR A 70 0.63 -9.81 7.55
N PHE A 71 -0.18 -9.01 6.87
CA PHE A 71 0.28 -7.78 6.24
C PHE A 71 -0.31 -6.61 7.01
N TYR A 72 0.49 -6.05 7.93
CA TYR A 72 0.10 -4.91 8.73
C TYR A 72 0.29 -3.62 7.93
N CYS A 73 -0.71 -2.75 8.01
CA CYS A 73 -0.74 -1.46 7.33
C CYS A 73 -0.77 -0.33 8.36
N ASN A 74 0.07 0.68 8.18
CA ASN A 74 0.09 1.82 9.10
C ASN A 74 -1.24 2.57 9.05
N TYR A 75 -1.97 2.56 10.16
CA TYR A 75 -3.30 3.18 10.22
C TYR A 75 -3.25 4.69 9.93
N LYS A 76 -2.31 5.41 10.55
CA LYS A 76 -2.26 6.88 10.45
C LYS A 76 -1.80 7.33 9.07
N LEU A 77 -0.79 6.67 8.51
CA LEU A 77 -0.14 7.10 7.26
C LEU A 77 -0.86 6.59 6.00
N VAL A 78 -1.53 5.43 6.10
CA VAL A 78 -2.12 4.77 4.92
C VAL A 78 -3.61 4.56 5.09
N TRP A 79 -4.04 3.77 6.10
CA TRP A 79 -5.45 3.39 6.24
C TRP A 79 -6.39 4.59 6.35
N SER A 80 -6.05 5.56 7.21
CA SER A 80 -6.88 6.73 7.49
C SER A 80 -7.05 7.65 6.28
N VAL A 81 -6.14 7.59 5.31
CA VAL A 81 -6.25 8.33 4.05
C VAL A 81 -7.46 7.81 3.26
N PHE A 82 -7.58 6.49 3.12
CA PHE A 82 -8.70 5.88 2.40
C PHE A 82 -10.01 6.02 3.17
N GLU A 83 -9.99 5.81 4.49
CA GLU A 83 -11.18 5.97 5.33
C GLU A 83 -11.72 7.40 5.31
N ARG A 84 -10.85 8.41 5.50
CA ARG A 84 -11.29 9.79 5.73
C ARG A 84 -11.41 10.60 4.45
N LYS A 85 -10.45 10.45 3.53
CA LYS A 85 -10.42 11.23 2.28
C LYS A 85 -11.20 10.55 1.17
N CYS A 86 -11.07 9.23 1.05
CA CYS A 86 -11.76 8.46 0.01
C CYS A 86 -13.13 7.92 0.46
N LYS A 87 -13.45 8.05 1.76
CA LYS A 87 -14.73 7.61 2.35
C LYS A 87 -15.02 6.11 2.14
N LEU A 88 -13.96 5.31 2.01
CA LEU A 88 -14.09 3.86 1.89
C LEU A 88 -14.37 3.25 3.27
N ASN A 89 -15.18 2.20 3.27
CA ASN A 89 -15.40 1.39 4.46
C ASN A 89 -14.25 0.38 4.67
N TYR A 90 -14.27 -0.32 5.79
CA TYR A 90 -13.21 -1.26 6.17
C TYR A 90 -12.94 -2.33 5.09
N ASP A 91 -13.99 -2.97 4.56
CA ASP A 91 -13.87 -4.05 3.57
C ASP A 91 -13.34 -3.54 2.23
N GLU A 92 -13.78 -2.35 1.81
CA GLU A 92 -13.30 -1.68 0.60
C GLU A 92 -11.81 -1.33 0.70
N ILE A 93 -11.38 -0.81 1.86
CA ILE A 93 -9.96 -0.50 2.10
C ILE A 93 -9.14 -1.78 2.10
N GLN A 94 -9.59 -2.82 2.79
CA GLN A 94 -8.90 -4.10 2.86
C GLN A 94 -8.75 -4.72 1.46
N ALA A 95 -9.82 -4.75 0.67
CA ALA A 95 -9.79 -5.28 -0.69
C ALA A 95 -8.87 -4.45 -1.61
N PHE A 96 -8.92 -3.13 -1.50
CA PHE A 96 -8.08 -2.22 -2.29
C PHE A 96 -6.59 -2.41 -1.98
N ILE A 97 -6.20 -2.33 -0.70
CA ILE A 97 -4.79 -2.45 -0.29
C ILE A 97 -4.26 -3.84 -0.66
N LYS A 98 -5.04 -4.90 -0.43
CA LYS A 98 -4.66 -6.27 -0.84
C LYS A 98 -4.33 -6.33 -2.32
N ASN A 99 -5.23 -5.85 -3.18
CA ASN A 99 -5.03 -5.85 -4.62
C ASN A 99 -3.77 -5.04 -5.02
N MET A 100 -3.58 -3.85 -4.44
CA MET A 100 -2.41 -3.02 -4.76
C MET A 100 -1.09 -3.68 -4.33
N VAL A 101 -1.06 -4.31 -3.16
CA VAL A 101 0.13 -5.00 -2.65
C VAL A 101 0.46 -6.24 -3.50
N GLU A 102 -0.54 -7.04 -3.87
CA GLU A 102 -0.35 -8.21 -4.74
C GLU A 102 0.17 -7.78 -6.13
N GLN A 103 -0.38 -6.70 -6.70
CA GLN A 103 0.03 -6.20 -8.02
C GLN A 103 1.43 -5.57 -8.02
N HIS A 104 1.77 -4.77 -7.00
CA HIS A 104 2.96 -3.90 -7.05
C HIS A 104 4.14 -4.42 -6.22
N LEU A 105 3.89 -5.06 -5.08
CA LEU A 105 4.96 -5.64 -4.26
C LEU A 105 5.27 -7.09 -4.65
N LYS A 106 4.49 -7.68 -5.57
CA LYS A 106 4.61 -9.07 -6.03
C LYS A 106 4.69 -10.07 -4.87
N LEU A 107 4.07 -9.72 -3.73
CA LEU A 107 3.95 -10.59 -2.57
C LEU A 107 2.89 -11.63 -2.91
N GLY A 108 3.33 -12.83 -3.31
CA GLY A 108 2.42 -13.93 -3.66
C GLY A 108 1.39 -14.16 -2.55
N VAL A 109 0.10 -14.20 -2.95
CA VAL A 109 -1.13 -14.43 -2.17
C VAL A 109 -0.91 -14.48 -0.65
N VAL A 110 -0.89 -13.31 -0.01
CA VAL A 110 -0.93 -13.19 1.45
C VAL A 110 -2.39 -13.01 1.87
N THR A 111 -2.99 -14.04 2.45
CA THR A 111 -4.34 -13.97 3.03
C THR A 111 -4.21 -13.48 4.48
N PRO A 112 -4.62 -12.23 4.81
CA PRO A 112 -4.62 -11.76 6.19
C PRO A 112 -5.63 -12.60 7.00
N THR A 113 -5.16 -13.24 8.08
CA THR A 113 -5.99 -13.96 9.05
C THR A 113 -5.90 -13.26 10.41
N LEU A 114 -6.72 -13.60 11.41
CA LEU A 114 -6.55 -13.16 12.80
C LEU A 114 -5.61 -14.15 13.55
N PRO A 115 -4.92 -13.74 14.63
CA PRO A 115 -4.11 -14.66 15.44
C PRO A 115 -5.00 -15.72 16.09
N ASP A 116 -4.66 -17.00 15.92
CA ASP A 116 -5.31 -18.07 16.68
C ASP A 116 -4.90 -17.95 18.16
N PRO A 117 -5.79 -18.30 19.10
CA PRO A 117 -5.45 -18.28 20.51
C PRO A 117 -4.28 -19.23 20.81
N PRO A 118 -3.38 -18.85 21.73
CA PRO A 118 -2.20 -19.66 22.04
C PRO A 118 -2.61 -21.04 22.60
N GLY A 119 -2.23 -22.12 21.89
CA GLY A 119 -2.43 -23.50 22.34
C GLY A 119 -2.76 -24.54 21.25
N PHE A 120 -2.99 -24.13 19.99
CA PHE A 120 -3.28 -25.10 18.93
C PHE A 120 -1.97 -25.70 18.38
N ILE A 121 -1.71 -26.96 18.70
CA ILE A 121 -0.61 -27.77 18.14
C ILE A 121 -1.24 -28.69 17.10
N GLY A 122 -1.25 -28.27 15.83
CA GLY A 122 -1.75 -29.08 14.73
C GLY A 122 -0.73 -30.17 14.37
N GLY A 123 -1.08 -31.42 14.60
CA GLY A 123 -0.31 -32.58 14.14
C GLY A 123 -0.32 -32.71 12.62
N ASN A 124 0.81 -33.22 12.11
CA ASN A 124 1.18 -33.53 10.72
C ASN A 124 0.06 -33.66 9.69
#